data_AF-A0A2G6JKW8-F1
#
_entry.id   AF-A0A2G6JKW8-F1
#
_cell.length_a   1.000
_cell.length_b   1.000
_cell.length_c   1.000
_cell.angle_alpha   90.00
_cell.angle_beta   90.00
_cell.angle_gamma   90.00
#
_symmetry.space_group_name_H-M   'P 1'
#
loop_
_entity.id
_entity.type
_entity.pdbx_description
1 polymer ?
#
loop_
_entity_poly.entity_id
_entity_poly.type
_entity_poly.pdbx_seq_one_letter_code
_entity_poly.pdbx_strand_id
1 'polypeptide(L)'
;MRTEYLPILVLLLLILGFVTVYLLVSTLLVRQRETPSEGTADQRGMDRQQDPQGQIPGAFSSKFFFIAVLSLLFVIGLVLLIPWAVNLRKLSGEGHGPFLFFEMLSFVIILALGLLYFWRKGGLKWD
;
A
#
# COMPACT_ATOMS: atom_id res chain seq x y z
N MET A 1 -9.11 -28.98 6.79
CA MET A 1 -8.71 -28.19 5.61
C MET A 1 -9.76 -27.18 5.14
N ARG A 2 -11.00 -27.51 4.72
CA ARG A 2 -11.96 -26.46 4.28
C ARG A 2 -12.61 -25.64 5.40
N THR A 3 -12.73 -26.21 6.60
CA THR A 3 -13.31 -25.55 7.78
C THR A 3 -12.41 -24.48 8.40
N GLU A 4 -11.11 -24.49 8.11
CA GLU A 4 -10.14 -23.50 8.62
C GLU A 4 -10.31 -22.12 7.96
N TYR A 5 -10.89 -22.07 6.77
CA TYR A 5 -11.15 -20.81 6.05
C TYR A 5 -12.52 -20.20 6.38
N LEU A 6 -13.39 -20.95 7.03
CA LEU A 6 -14.74 -20.51 7.39
C LEU A 6 -14.73 -19.28 8.31
N PRO A 7 -13.88 -19.20 9.36
CA PRO A 7 -13.78 -18.01 10.20
C PRO A 7 -13.34 -16.76 9.43
N ILE A 8 -12.43 -16.92 8.46
CA ILE A 8 -11.90 -15.83 7.65
C ILE A 8 -13.02 -15.25 6.76
N LEU A 9 -13.83 -16.12 6.15
CA LEU A 9 -14.96 -15.72 5.31
C LEU A 9 -16.03 -14.99 6.13
N VAL A 10 -16.36 -15.51 7.32
CA VAL A 10 -17.32 -14.87 8.23
C VAL A 10 -16.83 -13.48 8.66
N LEU A 11 -15.55 -13.35 9.02
CA LEU A 11 -14.97 -12.05 9.38
C LEU A 11 -15.02 -11.06 8.22
N LEU A 12 -14.69 -11.49 7.00
CA LEU A 12 -14.75 -10.66 5.81
C LEU A 12 -16.17 -10.15 5.55
N LEU A 13 -17.17 -11.04 5.64
CA LEU A 13 -18.58 -10.68 5.45
C LEU A 13 -19.06 -9.73 6.54
N LEU A 14 -18.64 -9.95 7.80
CA LEU A 14 -18.96 -9.06 8.91
C LEU A 14 -18.39 -7.65 8.71
N ILE A 15 -17.14 -7.52 8.28
CA ILE A 15 -16.51 -6.23 7.98
C ILE A 15 -17.26 -5.53 6.84
N LEU A 16 -17.54 -6.25 5.75
CA LEU A 16 -18.24 -5.70 4.60
C LEU A 16 -19.66 -5.25 4.96
N GLY A 17 -20.36 -6.06 5.75
CA GLY A 17 -21.69 -5.75 6.27
C GLY A 17 -21.67 -4.53 7.19
N PHE A 18 -20.70 -4.44 8.10
CA PHE A 18 -20.55 -3.31 9.00
C PHE A 18 -20.29 -2.00 8.25
N VAL A 19 -19.37 -2.00 7.28
CA VAL A 19 -19.11 -0.83 6.42
C VAL A 19 -20.38 -0.43 5.66
N THR A 20 -21.10 -1.40 5.10
CA THR A 20 -22.34 -1.15 4.36
C THR A 20 -23.41 -0.51 5.25
N VAL A 21 -23.67 -1.08 6.43
CA VAL A 21 -24.66 -0.56 7.39
C VAL A 21 -24.24 0.83 7.88
N TYR A 22 -22.96 1.04 8.18
CA TYR A 22 -22.45 2.34 8.60
C TYR A 22 -22.69 3.42 7.55
N LEU A 23 -22.40 3.14 6.27
CA LEU A 23 -22.66 4.05 5.15
C LEU A 23 -24.17 4.30 4.96
N LEU A 24 -24.99 3.27 5.11
CA LEU A 24 -26.45 3.38 4.94
C LEU A 24 -27.09 4.20 6.06
N VAL A 25 -26.68 4.00 7.30
CA VAL A 25 -27.07 4.83 8.46
C VAL A 25 -26.59 6.27 8.26
N SER A 26 -25.33 6.47 7.87
CA SER A 26 -24.77 7.81 7.61
C SER A 26 -25.60 8.57 6.56
N THR A 27 -25.90 7.96 5.41
CA THR A 27 -26.69 8.58 4.35
C THR A 27 -28.15 8.84 4.74
N LEU A 28 -28.78 7.96 5.52
CA LEU A 28 -30.14 8.18 6.04
C LEU A 28 -30.21 9.32 7.07
N LEU A 29 -29.20 9.44 7.95
CA LEU A 29 -29.12 10.54 8.92
C LEU A 29 -28.79 11.88 8.24
N VAL A 30 -27.95 11.87 7.20
CA VAL A 30 -27.59 13.07 6.43
C VAL A 30 -28.78 13.59 5.62
N ARG A 31 -29.67 12.73 5.13
CA ARG A 31 -30.88 13.14 4.38
C ARG A 31 -31.88 13.99 5.19
N GLN A 32 -31.71 14.10 6.52
CA GLN A 32 -32.52 14.98 7.36
C GLN A 32 -31.94 16.40 7.52
N ARG A 33 -30.76 16.69 6.93
CA ARG A 33 -30.16 18.04 6.88
C ARG A 33 -30.22 18.67 5.50
N GLU A 34 -31.21 18.30 4.69
CA GLU A 34 -31.59 19.05 3.50
C GLU A 34 -32.36 20.30 3.98
N THR A 35 -31.66 21.27 4.59
CA THR A 35 -32.19 22.63 4.71
C THR A 35 -32.32 23.19 3.29
N PRO A 36 -33.51 23.61 2.83
CA PRO A 36 -33.66 24.31 1.57
C PRO A 36 -33.08 25.72 1.71
N SER A 37 -31.77 25.83 1.54
CA SER A 37 -31.12 27.11 1.28
C SER A 37 -29.93 26.85 0.40
N GLU A 38 -30.14 27.18 -0.87
CA GLU A 38 -29.15 27.78 -1.74
C GLU A 38 -28.10 26.83 -2.35
N GLY A 39 -28.43 26.38 -3.56
CA GLY A 39 -27.46 25.92 -4.57
C GLY A 39 -26.52 27.03 -5.07
N THR A 40 -25.87 27.77 -4.17
CA THR A 40 -24.88 28.80 -4.53
C THR A 40 -23.61 28.79 -3.67
N ALA A 41 -23.45 27.83 -2.76
CA ALA A 41 -22.20 27.66 -2.00
C ALA A 41 -21.21 26.65 -2.63
N ASP A 42 -21.66 25.76 -3.53
CA ASP A 42 -20.80 24.69 -4.09
C ASP A 42 -20.14 25.05 -5.44
N GLN A 43 -20.56 26.15 -6.08
CA GLN A 43 -19.96 26.60 -7.35
C GLN A 43 -18.73 27.50 -7.10
N ARG A 44 -18.77 28.38 -6.08
CA ARG A 44 -17.65 29.33 -5.83
C ARG A 44 -16.40 28.71 -5.20
N GLY A 45 -16.47 27.46 -4.75
CA GLY A 45 -15.29 26.67 -4.38
C GLY A 45 -14.60 25.99 -5.57
N MET A 46 -15.32 25.81 -6.69
CA MET A 46 -14.84 25.12 -7.89
C MET A 46 -14.54 26.07 -9.06
N ASP A 47 -15.07 27.29 -9.05
CA ASP A 47 -14.96 28.23 -10.17
C ASP A 47 -13.67 29.07 -10.20
N ARG A 48 -12.68 28.81 -9.34
CA ARG A 48 -11.37 29.49 -9.41
C ARG A 48 -10.27 28.70 -10.11
N GLN A 49 -10.59 27.60 -10.79
CA GLN A 49 -9.58 26.77 -11.46
C GLN A 49 -9.92 26.36 -12.90
N GLN A 50 -10.72 27.16 -13.60
CA GLN A 50 -11.04 26.90 -15.00
C GLN A 50 -10.84 28.16 -15.84
N ASP A 51 -9.58 28.44 -16.19
CA ASP A 51 -9.11 28.69 -17.57
C ASP A 51 -7.60 29.04 -17.59
N PRO A 52 -6.83 28.77 -18.65
CA PRO A 52 -7.17 28.09 -19.91
C PRO A 52 -6.23 26.91 -20.26
N GLN A 53 -6.80 25.93 -20.97
CA GLN A 53 -6.19 25.09 -22.01
C GLN A 53 -4.67 25.30 -22.27
N GLY A 54 -3.82 24.40 -21.76
CA GLY A 54 -2.39 24.41 -22.14
C GLY A 54 -1.43 23.58 -21.28
N GLN A 55 -1.85 23.12 -20.10
CA GLN A 55 -1.01 22.26 -19.26
C GLN A 55 -1.85 21.09 -18.77
N ILE A 56 -1.51 19.89 -19.22
CA ILE A 56 -2.01 18.64 -18.63
C ILE A 56 -1.58 18.69 -17.16
N PRO A 57 -2.47 18.86 -16.16
CA PRO A 57 -2.09 18.75 -14.75
C PRO A 57 -2.00 17.25 -14.44
N GLY A 58 -0.97 16.60 -14.98
CA GLY A 58 -0.98 15.14 -15.05
C GLY A 58 0.31 14.49 -15.52
N ALA A 59 1.39 15.26 -15.72
CA ALA A 59 2.71 14.65 -15.66
C ALA A 59 2.96 14.25 -14.20
N PHE A 60 2.47 13.06 -13.83
CA PHE A 60 2.85 12.39 -12.58
C PHE A 60 4.36 12.49 -12.48
N SER A 61 4.84 13.16 -11.43
CA SER A 61 6.27 13.32 -11.23
C SER A 61 6.94 11.95 -11.30
N SER A 62 7.96 11.78 -12.13
CA SER A 62 8.69 10.50 -12.31
C SER A 62 9.16 9.90 -10.98
N LYS A 63 9.23 10.70 -9.92
CA LYS A 63 9.46 10.32 -8.53
C LYS A 63 8.49 9.22 -8.04
N PHE A 64 7.19 9.31 -8.36
CA PHE A 64 6.19 8.30 -7.96
C PHE A 64 6.46 6.93 -8.59
N PHE A 65 6.92 6.91 -9.85
CA PHE A 65 7.31 5.67 -10.52
C PHE A 65 8.47 4.99 -9.79
N PHE A 66 9.51 5.74 -9.41
CA PHE A 66 10.64 5.18 -8.69
C PHE A 66 10.27 4.65 -7.30
N ILE A 67 9.38 5.32 -6.59
CA ILE A 67 8.85 4.86 -5.31
C ILE A 67 8.08 3.54 -5.48
N ALA A 68 7.25 3.43 -6.53
CA ALA A 68 6.52 2.21 -6.83
C ALA A 68 7.46 1.04 -7.17
N VAL A 69 8.47 1.29 -8.02
CA VAL A 69 9.48 0.28 -8.37
C VAL A 69 10.29 -0.15 -7.14
N LEU A 70 10.69 0.79 -6.27
CA LEU A 70 11.39 0.48 -5.02
C LEU A 70 10.53 -0.35 -4.06
N SER A 71 9.26 0.02 -3.91
CA SER A 71 8.30 -0.73 -3.09
C SER A 71 8.10 -2.15 -3.63
N LEU A 72 7.95 -2.31 -4.95
CA LEU A 72 7.85 -3.61 -5.60
C LEU A 72 9.10 -4.47 -5.38
N LEU A 73 10.29 -3.86 -5.48
CA LEU A 73 11.56 -4.54 -5.23
C LEU A 73 11.64 -5.03 -3.77
N PHE A 74 11.16 -4.24 -2.81
CA PHE A 74 11.09 -4.65 -1.41
C PHE A 74 10.09 -5.78 -1.17
N VAL A 75 8.91 -5.74 -1.81
CA VAL A 75 7.90 -6.81 -1.73
C VAL A 75 8.46 -8.13 -2.29
N ILE A 76 9.14 -8.08 -3.44
CA ILE A 76 9.84 -9.24 -4.01
C ILE A 76 10.90 -9.76 -3.05
N GLY A 77 11.65 -8.86 -2.41
CA GLY A 77 12.63 -9.20 -1.39
C GLY A 77 12.01 -9.99 -0.22
N LEU A 78 10.85 -9.55 0.27
CA LEU A 78 10.12 -10.23 1.33
C LEU A 78 9.57 -11.59 0.90
N VAL A 79 9.06 -11.71 -0.31
CA VAL A 79 8.57 -12.99 -0.86
C VAL A 79 9.68 -14.04 -0.89
N LEU A 80 10.93 -13.65 -1.15
CA LEU A 80 12.10 -14.53 -1.09
C LEU A 80 12.53 -14.85 0.36
N LEU A 81 12.30 -13.93 1.29
CA LEU A 81 12.67 -14.08 2.71
C LEU A 81 11.78 -15.09 3.45
N ILE A 82 10.49 -15.16 3.12
CA ILE A 82 9.52 -16.07 3.77
C ILE A 82 9.90 -17.55 3.64
N PRO A 83 10.14 -18.13 2.44
CA PRO A 83 10.48 -19.54 2.31
C PRO A 83 11.81 -19.89 2.97
N TRP A 84 12.78 -18.97 2.98
CA TRP A 84 14.00 -19.12 3.77
C TRP A 84 13.65 -19.22 5.27
N ALA A 85 12.89 -18.27 5.80
CA ALA A 85 12.54 -18.21 7.22
C ALA A 85 11.75 -19.44 7.71
N VAL A 86 10.85 -19.97 6.88
CA VAL A 86 10.06 -21.16 7.21
C VAL A 86 10.92 -22.43 7.19
N ASN A 87 11.90 -22.54 6.27
CA ASN A 87 12.72 -23.74 6.13
C ASN A 87 13.99 -23.74 7.00
N LEU A 88 14.35 -22.61 7.62
CA LEU A 88 15.46 -22.49 8.58
C LEU A 88 15.56 -23.68 9.54
N ARG A 89 14.46 -24.05 10.19
CA ARG A 89 14.43 -25.13 11.20
C ARG A 89 14.80 -26.50 10.63
N LYS A 90 14.45 -26.77 9.37
CA LYS A 90 14.77 -28.04 8.69
C LYS A 90 16.24 -28.06 8.28
N LEU A 91 16.70 -26.97 7.66
CA LEU A 91 18.03 -26.85 7.09
C LEU A 91 19.13 -26.68 8.15
N SER A 92 18.83 -26.07 9.31
CA SER A 92 19.77 -26.01 10.44
C SER A 92 20.06 -27.37 11.07
N GLY A 93 19.12 -28.32 11.00
CA GLY A 93 19.30 -29.67 11.54
C GLY A 93 20.30 -30.52 10.75
N GLU A 94 20.57 -30.17 9.49
CA GLU A 94 21.44 -30.92 8.58
C GLU A 94 22.89 -30.40 8.54
N GLY A 95 23.29 -29.53 9.48
CA GLY A 95 24.66 -29.00 9.55
C GLY A 95 24.96 -27.85 8.57
N HIS A 96 24.01 -27.48 7.70
CA HIS A 96 24.13 -26.37 6.74
C HIS A 96 23.78 -24.98 7.33
N GLY A 97 23.57 -24.89 8.65
CA GLY A 97 23.21 -23.67 9.36
C GLY A 97 24.06 -22.42 9.05
N PRO A 98 25.41 -22.49 9.07
CA PRO A 98 26.24 -21.30 8.81
C PRO A 98 26.17 -20.84 7.35
N PHE A 99 26.07 -21.75 6.38
CA PHE A 99 25.95 -21.39 4.97
C PHE A 99 24.64 -20.62 4.71
N LEU A 100 23.52 -21.14 5.22
CA LEU A 100 22.21 -20.48 5.13
C LEU A 100 22.17 -19.09 5.75
N PHE A 101 22.92 -18.89 6.84
CA PHE A 101 23.03 -17.61 7.50
C PHE A 101 23.76 -16.59 6.62
N PHE A 102 24.89 -16.97 6.01
CA PHE A 102 25.64 -16.10 5.11
C PHE A 102 24.87 -15.80 3.82
N GLU A 103 24.15 -16.77 3.28
CA GLU A 103 23.28 -16.57 2.13
C GLU A 103 22.25 -15.47 2.41
N MET A 104 21.55 -15.56 3.54
CA MET A 104 20.56 -14.56 3.93
C MET A 104 21.17 -13.21 4.26
N LEU A 105 22.30 -13.19 4.96
CA LEU A 105 23.02 -11.97 5.28
C LEU A 105 23.42 -11.24 4.00
N SER A 106 23.92 -11.96 2.99
CA SER A 106 24.28 -11.39 1.69
C SER A 106 23.06 -10.82 0.97
N PHE A 107 21.93 -11.52 1.01
CA PHE A 107 20.67 -11.07 0.41
C PHE A 107 20.16 -9.77 1.03
N VAL A 108 20.15 -9.69 2.36
CA VAL A 108 19.75 -8.46 3.09
C VAL A 108 20.71 -7.31 2.79
N ILE A 109 22.03 -7.57 2.72
CA ILE A 109 23.02 -6.55 2.37
C ILE A 109 22.78 -6.01 0.97
N ILE A 110 22.49 -6.86 -0.02
CA ILE A 110 22.23 -6.43 -1.40
C ILE A 110 20.97 -5.55 -1.46
N LEU A 111 19.89 -5.94 -0.77
CA LEU A 111 18.67 -5.14 -0.64
C LEU A 111 18.94 -3.78 0.03
N ALA A 112 19.70 -3.79 1.13
CA ALA A 112 20.07 -2.58 1.86
C ALA A 112 20.95 -1.64 1.02
N LEU A 113 21.89 -2.18 0.24
CA LEU A 113 22.71 -1.41 -0.71
C LEU A 113 21.86 -0.79 -1.82
N GLY A 114 20.89 -1.54 -2.36
CA GLY A 114 19.94 -1.02 -3.35
C GLY A 114 19.13 0.16 -2.80
N LEU A 115 18.63 0.04 -1.56
CA LEU A 115 17.92 1.10 -0.87
C LEU A 115 18.83 2.31 -0.59
N LEU A 116 20.04 2.08 -0.10
CA LEU A 116 21.02 3.13 0.20
C LEU A 116 21.42 3.91 -1.05
N TYR A 117 21.64 3.22 -2.17
CA TYR A 117 21.92 3.84 -3.46
C TYR A 117 20.76 4.75 -3.90
N PHE A 118 19.53 4.23 -3.83
CA PHE A 118 18.34 5.00 -4.18
C PHE A 118 18.17 6.25 -3.30
N TRP A 119 18.41 6.09 -1.99
CA TRP A 119 18.35 7.18 -1.04
C TRP A 119 19.39 8.26 -1.32
N ARG A 120 20.64 7.87 -1.59
CA ARG A 120 21.71 8.81 -1.97
C ARG A 120 21.41 9.54 -3.28
N LYS A 121 20.70 8.92 -4.22
CA LYS A 121 20.32 9.55 -5.50
C LYS A 121 19.17 10.56 -5.35
N GLY A 122 18.69 10.81 -4.13
CA GLY A 122 17.66 11.81 -3.87
C GLY A 122 16.26 11.38 -4.33
N GLY A 123 16.03 10.09 -4.57
CA GLY A 123 14.72 9.56 -4.97
C GLY A 123 13.61 9.76 -3.94
N LEU A 124 13.97 10.16 -2.70
CA LEU A 124 13.06 10.48 -1.60
C LEU A 124 12.95 11.98 -1.29
N LYS A 125 13.56 12.88 -2.08
CA LYS A 125 13.46 14.32 -1.83
C LYS A 125 12.19 14.90 -2.47
N TRP A 126 11.36 15.47 -1.61
CA TRP A 126 10.14 16.20 -1.93
C TRP A 126 10.51 17.68 -1.90
N ASP A 127 10.24 18.38 -3.01
CA ASP A 127 10.13 19.84 -3.06
C ASP A 127 8.64 20.11 -3.31
#